data_AF-A0A259ID44-F1
#
_entry.id   AF-A0A259ID44-F1
#
_cell.length_a   1.000
_cell.length_b   1.000
_cell.length_c   1.000
_cell.angle_alpha   90.00
_cell.angle_beta   90.00
_cell.angle_gamma   90.00
#
_symmetry.space_group_name_H-M   'P 1'
#
loop_
_entity.id
_entity.type
_entity.pdbx_description
1 polymer ?
#
loop_
_entity_poly.entity_id
_entity_poly.type
_entity_poly.pdbx_seq_one_letter_code
_entity_poly.pdbx_strand_id
1 'polypeptide(L)'
;MPGDNAKKALIDSLNGLLADYFTLYLKTKNFHWHISGPHFRDYHLMLDEQAAEETRKALEDLLLAPHVAGKAGVMLSERSPFRGRTGSGDVDAYITEILAETDMRLGVCDWGYCLYRRETSACLGGEREPNPGLRTQSTCSSCANFAVTDRHRPVWEARLERNTVLTQRDDLDAESRALAEARIQESLRILAQLDKGNADGVRD
;
A
#
# COMPACT_ATOMS: atom_id res chain seq x y z
N MET A 1 -6.91 -19.42 -35.91
CA MET A 1 -6.43 -20.37 -34.89
C MET A 1 -7.43 -20.40 -33.74
N PRO A 2 -8.07 -21.53 -33.40
CA PRO A 2 -9.12 -21.58 -32.37
C PRO A 2 -8.62 -21.50 -30.91
N GLY A 3 -7.30 -21.53 -30.69
CA GLY A 3 -6.69 -21.63 -29.35
C GLY A 3 -6.60 -20.32 -28.55
N ASP A 4 -6.66 -19.15 -29.19
CA ASP A 4 -6.52 -17.87 -28.49
C ASP A 4 -7.77 -17.49 -27.70
N ASN A 5 -8.96 -17.81 -28.22
CA ASN A 5 -10.22 -17.51 -27.54
C ASN A 5 -10.41 -18.34 -26.27
N ALA A 6 -9.98 -19.61 -26.29
CA ALA A 6 -10.03 -20.48 -25.12
C ALA A 6 -9.02 -20.06 -24.03
N LYS A 7 -7.81 -19.62 -24.43
CA LYS A 7 -6.83 -19.04 -23.51
C LYS A 7 -7.35 -17.75 -22.88
N LYS A 8 -7.94 -16.85 -23.69
CA LYS A 8 -8.51 -15.59 -23.21
C LYS A 8 -9.64 -15.82 -22.21
N ALA A 9 -10.59 -16.70 -22.52
CA ALA A 9 -11.70 -17.03 -21.63
C ALA A 9 -11.24 -17.66 -20.30
N LEU A 10 -10.19 -18.49 -20.33
CA LEU A 10 -9.58 -19.07 -19.14
C LEU A 10 -8.88 -17.99 -18.29
N ILE A 11 -8.12 -17.10 -18.92
CA ILE A 11 -7.47 -15.97 -18.27
C ILE A 11 -8.53 -15.09 -17.60
N ASP A 12 -9.61 -14.74 -18.29
CA ASP A 12 -10.69 -13.90 -17.74
C ASP A 12 -11.36 -14.57 -16.53
N SER A 13 -11.62 -15.88 -16.59
CA SER A 13 -12.23 -16.64 -15.49
C SER A 13 -11.31 -16.73 -14.27
N LEU A 14 -10.00 -16.96 -14.48
CA LEU A 14 -9.01 -17.00 -13.39
C LEU A 14 -8.84 -15.62 -12.73
N ASN A 15 -8.90 -14.55 -13.52
CA ASN A 15 -8.85 -13.18 -13.00
C ASN A 15 -10.08 -12.83 -12.17
N GLY A 16 -11.27 -13.29 -12.58
CA GLY A 16 -12.49 -13.17 -11.76
C GLY A 16 -12.35 -13.86 -10.41
N LEU A 17 -11.90 -15.12 -10.38
CA LEU A 17 -11.69 -15.86 -9.12
C LEU A 17 -10.62 -15.23 -8.23
N LEU A 18 -9.58 -14.65 -8.82
CA LEU A 18 -8.53 -13.94 -8.10
C LEU A 18 -9.07 -12.63 -7.48
N ALA A 19 -9.92 -11.92 -8.22
CA ALA A 19 -10.63 -10.74 -7.72
C ALA A 19 -11.55 -11.13 -6.55
N ASP A 20 -12.30 -12.24 -6.66
CA ASP A 20 -13.18 -12.72 -5.60
C ASP A 20 -12.40 -13.10 -4.33
N TYR A 21 -11.27 -13.80 -4.49
CA TYR A 21 -10.41 -14.17 -3.37
C TYR A 21 -9.76 -12.94 -2.72
N PHE A 22 -9.39 -11.94 -3.52
CA PHE A 22 -8.87 -10.67 -3.03
C PHE A 22 -9.94 -9.89 -2.26
N THR A 23 -11.15 -9.78 -2.81
CA THR A 23 -12.32 -9.19 -2.14
C THR A 23 -12.61 -9.91 -0.82
N LEU A 24 -12.60 -11.24 -0.80
CA LEU A 24 -12.80 -12.04 0.42
C LEU A 24 -11.70 -11.79 1.46
N TYR A 25 -10.44 -11.68 1.03
CA TYR A 25 -9.30 -11.37 1.88
C TYR A 25 -9.42 -9.97 2.54
N LEU A 26 -9.99 -9.01 1.81
CA LEU A 26 -10.25 -7.66 2.29
C LEU A 26 -11.46 -7.60 3.22
N LYS A 27 -12.56 -8.27 2.86
CA LYS A 27 -13.81 -8.38 3.62
C LYS A 27 -13.63 -9.01 5.00
N THR A 28 -12.84 -10.08 5.08
CA THR A 28 -12.68 -10.82 6.34
C THR A 28 -11.76 -10.14 7.36
N LYS A 29 -11.18 -8.97 7.04
CA LYS A 29 -9.98 -8.47 7.75
C LYS A 29 -9.95 -6.97 8.07
N ASN A 30 -11.03 -6.20 7.91
CA ASN A 30 -11.05 -4.77 8.27
C ASN A 30 -12.23 -4.40 9.19
N PHE A 31 -11.96 -3.62 10.24
CA PHE A 31 -12.96 -3.13 11.20
C PHE A 31 -12.75 -1.64 11.59
N HIS A 32 -13.76 -0.82 11.29
CA HIS A 32 -14.30 0.42 11.89
C HIS A 32 -13.46 1.32 12.80
N TRP A 33 -13.04 2.48 12.27
CA TRP A 33 -12.54 3.64 13.04
C TRP A 33 -13.68 4.33 13.81
N HIS A 34 -13.42 4.75 15.07
CA HIS A 34 -14.20 5.76 15.81
C HIS A 34 -13.53 7.14 15.86
N ILE A 35 -14.24 8.21 15.52
CA ILE A 35 -13.87 9.59 15.87
C ILE A 35 -14.63 10.00 17.15
N SER A 36 -14.01 10.75 18.07
CA SER A 36 -14.65 11.23 19.31
C SER A 36 -14.43 12.74 19.53
N GLY A 37 -15.48 13.47 19.92
CA GLY A 37 -15.44 14.92 20.22
C GLY A 37 -16.83 15.61 20.32
N PRO A 38 -16.93 16.87 20.80
CA PRO A 38 -18.23 17.54 21.06
C PRO A 38 -19.06 17.86 19.82
N HIS A 39 -18.41 17.96 18.65
CA HIS A 39 -19.03 18.18 17.34
C HIS A 39 -18.98 16.93 16.46
N PHE A 40 -18.93 15.73 17.08
CA PHE A 40 -18.55 14.50 16.37
C PHE A 40 -19.41 14.23 15.14
N ARG A 41 -20.73 14.46 15.19
CA ARG A 41 -21.66 13.97 14.17
C ARG A 41 -21.46 14.59 12.78
N ASP A 42 -21.23 15.90 12.70
CA ASP A 42 -21.11 16.60 11.41
C ASP A 42 -19.68 16.47 10.84
N TYR A 43 -18.66 16.43 11.72
CA TYR A 43 -17.29 16.11 11.28
C TYR A 43 -17.13 14.64 10.91
N HIS A 44 -17.85 13.69 11.55
CA HIS A 44 -17.71 12.28 11.22
C HIS A 44 -18.13 12.00 9.78
N LEU A 45 -19.26 12.58 9.34
CA LEU A 45 -19.78 12.34 7.99
C LEU A 45 -18.84 12.91 6.91
N MET A 46 -18.35 14.14 7.08
CA MET A 46 -17.39 14.73 6.14
C MET A 46 -16.03 14.01 6.16
N LEU A 47 -15.55 13.65 7.35
CA LEU A 47 -14.26 12.94 7.49
C LEU A 47 -14.36 11.48 7.05
N ASP A 48 -15.52 10.84 7.16
CA ASP A 48 -15.75 9.49 6.67
C ASP A 48 -15.90 9.48 5.15
N GLU A 49 -16.61 10.45 4.55
CA GLU A 49 -16.66 10.62 3.10
C GLU A 49 -15.27 10.88 2.53
N GLN A 50 -14.48 11.76 3.18
CA GLN A 50 -13.11 12.03 2.76
C GLN A 50 -12.20 10.82 2.98
N ALA A 51 -12.33 10.09 4.09
CA ALA A 51 -11.54 8.88 4.36
C ALA A 51 -11.90 7.74 3.39
N ALA A 52 -13.17 7.62 3.00
CA ALA A 52 -13.62 6.68 1.98
C ALA A 52 -13.04 7.04 0.61
N GLU A 53 -13.06 8.33 0.24
CA GLU A 53 -12.47 8.80 -1.01
C GLU A 53 -10.94 8.65 -1.04
N GLU A 54 -10.25 8.93 0.07
CA GLU A 54 -8.82 8.69 0.22
C GLU A 54 -8.48 7.20 0.13
N THR A 55 -9.31 6.35 0.74
CA THR A 55 -9.18 4.89 0.66
C THR A 55 -9.41 4.40 -0.77
N ARG A 56 -10.43 4.93 -1.47
CA ARG A 56 -10.73 4.63 -2.87
C ARG A 56 -9.53 4.94 -3.77
N LYS A 57 -8.99 6.16 -3.66
CA LYS A 57 -7.79 6.58 -4.42
C LYS A 57 -6.57 5.73 -4.11
N ALA A 58 -6.38 5.36 -2.84
CA ALA A 58 -5.27 4.51 -2.43
C ALA A 58 -5.40 3.07 -2.94
N LEU A 59 -6.61 2.51 -2.95
CA LEU A 59 -6.90 1.20 -3.55
C LEU A 59 -6.70 1.24 -5.07
N GLU A 60 -7.18 2.29 -5.73
CA GLU A 60 -7.00 2.50 -7.17
C GLU A 60 -5.52 2.53 -7.53
N ASP A 61 -4.71 3.31 -6.81
CA ASP A 61 -3.25 3.34 -6.99
C ASP A 61 -2.63 1.96 -6.73
N LEU A 62 -2.97 1.27 -5.63
CA LEU A 62 -2.42 -0.05 -5.31
C LEU A 62 -2.75 -1.14 -6.34
N LEU A 63 -3.95 -1.09 -6.91
CA LEU A 63 -4.46 -2.07 -7.86
C LEU A 63 -3.91 -1.85 -9.27
N LEU A 64 -3.79 -0.58 -9.68
CA LEU A 64 -3.33 -0.19 -11.01
C LEU A 64 -1.82 -0.01 -11.10
N ALA A 65 -1.14 0.32 -10.00
CA ALA A 65 0.30 0.56 -10.00
C ALA A 65 1.02 -0.66 -10.60
N PRO A 66 1.84 -0.45 -11.65
CA PRO A 66 2.61 -1.54 -12.25
C PRO A 66 3.47 -2.23 -11.21
N HIS A 67 4.08 -1.43 -10.32
CA HIS A 67 5.00 -1.91 -9.29
C HIS A 67 4.50 -1.57 -7.90
N VAL A 68 4.63 -2.55 -7.01
CA VAL A 68 4.35 -2.39 -5.59
C VAL A 68 5.48 -2.97 -4.76
N ALA A 69 5.78 -2.30 -3.66
CA ALA A 69 6.78 -2.67 -2.68
C ALA A 69 6.15 -2.73 -1.28
N GLY A 70 6.92 -3.15 -0.29
CA GLY A 70 6.43 -3.43 1.05
C GLY A 70 5.76 -4.81 1.14
N LYS A 71 5.70 -5.36 2.35
CA LYS A 71 5.23 -6.74 2.58
C LYS A 71 3.77 -6.93 2.17
N ALA A 72 2.91 -5.96 2.48
CA ALA A 72 1.53 -5.99 2.03
C ALA A 72 1.46 -5.79 0.52
N GLY A 73 2.22 -4.84 -0.03
CA GLY A 73 2.27 -4.59 -1.48
C GLY A 73 2.64 -5.83 -2.29
N VAL A 74 3.71 -6.53 -1.90
CA VAL A 74 4.14 -7.77 -2.57
C VAL A 74 3.06 -8.87 -2.49
N MET A 75 2.43 -9.03 -1.34
CA MET A 75 1.32 -9.99 -1.19
C MET A 75 0.09 -9.60 -2.01
N LEU A 76 -0.17 -8.30 -2.18
CA LEU A 76 -1.20 -7.78 -3.09
C LEU A 76 -0.84 -8.02 -4.56
N SER A 77 0.43 -7.86 -4.95
CA SER A 77 0.84 -8.08 -6.35
C SER A 77 0.68 -9.52 -6.80
N GLU A 78 0.95 -10.49 -5.93
CA GLU A 78 0.76 -11.91 -6.24
C GLU A 78 -0.71 -12.27 -6.47
N ARG A 79 -1.63 -11.39 -6.08
CA ARG A 79 -3.07 -11.68 -5.97
C ARG A 79 -3.98 -10.68 -6.67
N SER A 80 -3.45 -9.70 -7.41
CA SER A 80 -4.28 -8.68 -8.09
C SER A 80 -4.44 -9.02 -9.57
N PRO A 81 -5.68 -9.21 -10.08
CA PRO A 81 -5.94 -9.48 -11.49
C PRO A 81 -5.89 -8.23 -12.39
N PHE A 82 -5.81 -7.04 -11.79
CA PHE A 82 -5.95 -5.74 -12.49
C PHE A 82 -4.61 -5.08 -12.85
N ARG A 83 -3.49 -5.64 -12.39
CA ARG A 83 -2.15 -5.05 -12.54
C ARG A 83 -1.81 -4.84 -14.01
N GLY A 84 -1.44 -3.61 -14.38
CA GLY A 84 -1.06 -3.24 -15.75
C GLY A 84 -2.21 -3.18 -16.76
N ARG A 85 -3.48 -3.34 -16.34
CA ARG A 85 -4.64 -3.18 -17.24
C ARG A 85 -5.03 -1.71 -17.37
N THR A 86 -5.39 -1.29 -18.59
CA THR A 86 -5.81 0.08 -18.92
C THR A 86 -7.34 0.27 -18.93
N GLY A 87 -8.10 -0.65 -18.33
CA GLY A 87 -9.57 -0.57 -18.24
C GLY A 87 -10.02 -0.03 -16.88
N SER A 88 -10.08 1.28 -16.72
CA SER A 88 -10.45 1.93 -15.45
C SER A 88 -11.87 1.57 -14.98
N GLY A 89 -12.79 1.23 -15.90
CA GLY A 89 -14.19 0.90 -15.58
C GLY A 89 -14.37 -0.37 -14.75
N ASP A 90 -13.58 -1.41 -15.00
CA ASP A 90 -13.68 -2.67 -14.24
C ASP A 90 -13.11 -2.51 -12.82
N VAL A 91 -12.07 -1.68 -12.68
CA VAL A 91 -11.42 -1.40 -11.39
C VAL A 91 -12.28 -0.49 -10.52
N ASP A 92 -12.93 0.51 -11.09
CA ASP A 92 -13.83 1.40 -10.36
C ASP A 92 -15.06 0.65 -9.81
N ALA A 93 -15.67 -0.21 -10.62
CA ALA A 93 -16.77 -1.08 -10.20
C ALA A 93 -16.33 -2.03 -9.06
N TYR A 94 -15.13 -2.61 -9.19
CA TYR A 94 -14.56 -3.51 -8.19
C TYR A 94 -14.26 -2.81 -6.86
N ILE A 95 -13.65 -1.62 -6.90
CA ILE A 95 -13.39 -0.83 -5.68
C ILE A 95 -14.72 -0.41 -5.03
N THR A 96 -15.70 0.01 -5.84
CA THR A 96 -17.03 0.37 -5.35
C THR A 96 -17.70 -0.79 -4.61
N GLU A 97 -17.64 -2.01 -5.16
CA GLU A 97 -18.16 -3.21 -4.50
C GLU A 97 -17.44 -3.50 -3.17
N ILE A 98 -16.10 -3.47 -3.17
CA ILE A 98 -15.30 -3.65 -1.94
C ILE A 98 -15.70 -2.62 -0.88
N LEU A 99 -15.78 -1.34 -1.22
CA LEU A 99 -16.08 -0.28 -0.25
C LEU A 99 -17.55 -0.28 0.19
N ALA A 100 -18.48 -0.81 -0.61
CA ALA A 100 -19.87 -0.97 -0.22
C ALA A 100 -20.08 -2.14 0.76
N GLU A 101 -19.28 -3.20 0.62
CA GLU A 101 -19.41 -4.42 1.43
C GLU A 101 -18.40 -4.50 2.59
N THR A 102 -17.44 -3.57 2.63
CA THR A 102 -16.43 -3.49 3.68
C THR A 102 -16.33 -2.10 4.25
N ASP A 103 -16.02 -2.03 5.54
CA ASP A 103 -15.61 -0.77 6.18
C ASP A 103 -14.08 -0.64 6.17
N MET A 104 -13.48 -0.98 5.03
CA MET A 104 -12.04 -0.88 4.86
C MET A 104 -11.62 0.59 4.88
N ARG A 105 -10.55 0.87 5.62
CA ARG A 105 -9.81 2.13 5.51
C ARG A 105 -8.33 1.85 5.33
N LEU A 106 -7.72 2.49 4.33
CA LEU A 106 -6.28 2.45 4.15
C LEU A 106 -5.64 3.61 4.89
N GLY A 107 -4.60 3.34 5.67
CA GLY A 107 -3.82 4.41 6.27
C GLY A 107 -2.93 5.04 5.21
N VAL A 108 -3.31 6.20 4.68
CA VAL A 108 -2.54 6.94 3.67
C VAL A 108 -1.43 7.77 4.31
N CYS A 109 -0.22 7.72 3.74
CA CYS A 109 0.93 8.55 4.12
C CYS A 109 1.75 8.88 2.88
N ASP A 110 2.54 9.96 2.93
CA ASP A 110 3.42 10.38 1.82
C ASP A 110 4.46 9.31 1.43
N TRP A 111 4.80 8.40 2.36
CA TRP A 111 5.77 7.32 2.12
C TRP A 111 5.14 5.97 1.78
N GLY A 112 3.81 5.82 1.86
CA GLY A 112 3.10 4.60 1.48
C GLY A 112 1.75 4.39 2.18
N TYR A 113 1.15 3.23 1.92
CA TYR A 113 -0.15 2.82 2.41
C TYR A 113 -0.06 1.79 3.53
N CYS A 114 -1.02 1.82 4.45
CA CYS A 114 -1.17 0.84 5.52
C CYS A 114 -2.49 0.07 5.36
N LEU A 115 -2.38 -1.21 5.03
CA LEU A 115 -3.46 -2.19 5.10
C LEU A 115 -3.57 -2.69 6.54
N TYR A 116 -4.09 -1.84 7.42
CA TYR A 116 -3.95 -2.03 8.86
C TYR A 116 -4.57 -3.35 9.34
N ARG A 117 -3.77 -4.08 10.12
CA ARG A 117 -4.16 -5.26 10.90
C ARG A 117 -3.46 -5.20 12.24
N ARG A 118 -4.22 -5.31 13.33
CA ARG A 118 -3.68 -5.18 14.68
C ARG A 118 -2.60 -6.22 14.96
N GLU A 119 -2.89 -7.47 14.63
CA GLU A 119 -2.07 -8.66 14.94
C GLU A 119 -0.67 -8.59 14.31
N THR A 120 -0.56 -7.88 13.19
CA THR A 120 0.68 -7.79 12.41
C THR A 120 1.24 -6.36 12.36
N SER A 121 0.69 -5.45 13.18
CA SER A 121 1.11 -4.05 13.20
C SER A 121 2.44 -3.86 13.93
N ALA A 122 3.42 -3.26 13.24
CA ALA A 122 4.67 -2.84 13.87
C ALA A 122 4.54 -1.53 14.67
N CYS A 123 3.49 -0.75 14.41
CA CYS A 123 3.25 0.53 15.09
C CYS A 123 2.52 0.40 16.42
N LEU A 124 2.21 -0.81 16.91
CA LEU A 124 1.40 -1.02 18.12
C LEU A 124 0.05 -0.30 18.01
N GLY A 125 -0.64 -0.54 16.90
CA GLY A 125 -1.96 0.05 16.68
C GLY A 125 -3.02 -0.51 17.63
N GLY A 126 -4.13 0.22 17.76
CA GLY A 126 -5.26 -0.14 18.60
C GLY A 126 -6.16 -1.20 17.97
N GLU A 127 -7.32 -1.45 18.59
CA GLU A 127 -8.32 -2.41 18.07
C GLU A 127 -8.76 -2.13 16.63
N ARG A 128 -8.72 -0.86 16.21
CA ARG A 128 -9.40 -0.40 14.98
C ARG A 128 -8.55 0.46 14.06
N GLU A 129 -7.41 0.96 14.55
CA GLU A 129 -6.59 1.92 13.79
C GLU A 129 -5.09 1.75 14.07
N PRO A 130 -4.22 2.09 13.11
CA PRO A 130 -2.79 2.14 13.34
C PRO A 130 -2.45 3.30 14.28
N ASN A 131 -1.38 3.16 15.08
CA ASN A 131 -0.94 4.21 15.98
C ASN A 131 -0.24 5.35 15.20
N PRO A 132 -0.83 6.56 15.10
CA PRO A 132 -0.26 7.63 14.30
C PRO A 132 1.11 8.10 14.81
N GLY A 133 1.35 8.06 16.12
CA GLY A 133 2.61 8.51 16.73
C GLY A 133 3.79 7.58 16.47
N LEU A 134 3.54 6.31 16.18
CA LEU A 134 4.59 5.31 15.92
C LEU A 134 4.73 4.94 14.44
N ARG A 135 3.87 5.48 13.57
CA ARG A 135 4.01 5.36 12.11
C ARG A 135 5.12 6.27 11.60
N THR A 136 6.33 5.73 11.57
CA THR A 136 7.48 6.35 10.90
C THR A 136 7.84 5.59 9.63
N GLN A 137 8.63 6.19 8.75
CA GLN A 137 9.17 5.49 7.57
C GLN A 137 9.90 4.19 7.94
N SER A 138 10.69 4.19 9.03
CA SER A 138 11.39 3.00 9.52
C SER A 138 10.42 1.94 10.04
N THR A 139 9.45 2.32 10.90
CA THR A 139 8.43 1.40 11.42
C THR A 139 7.60 0.80 10.29
N CYS A 140 7.15 1.64 9.35
CA CYS A 140 6.31 1.21 8.24
C CYS A 140 7.07 0.30 7.27
N SER A 141 8.32 0.64 6.88
CA SER A 141 9.10 -0.16 5.92
C SER A 141 9.30 -1.63 6.33
N SER A 142 9.28 -1.92 7.63
CA SER A 142 9.42 -3.28 8.17
C SER A 142 8.07 -3.95 8.50
N CYS A 143 6.97 -3.19 8.53
CA CYS A 143 5.65 -3.65 8.91
C CYS A 143 5.04 -4.60 7.86
N ALA A 144 4.34 -5.63 8.32
CA ALA A 144 3.61 -6.55 7.44
C ALA A 144 2.46 -5.87 6.68
N ASN A 145 1.91 -4.79 7.25
CA ASN A 145 0.75 -4.06 6.74
C ASN A 145 1.12 -3.01 5.69
N PHE A 146 2.40 -2.85 5.37
CA PHE A 146 2.89 -1.73 4.58
C PHE A 146 2.96 -2.06 3.09
N ALA A 147 2.42 -1.16 2.27
CA ALA A 147 2.47 -1.21 0.82
C ALA A 147 2.95 0.14 0.27
N VAL A 148 3.68 0.10 -0.83
CA VAL A 148 4.27 1.27 -1.50
C VAL A 148 4.08 1.10 -3.00
N THR A 149 3.77 2.17 -3.71
CA THR A 149 3.67 2.23 -5.18
C THR A 149 4.71 3.22 -5.73
N ASP A 150 4.87 3.29 -7.04
CA ASP A 150 5.75 4.28 -7.69
C ASP A 150 5.41 5.74 -7.31
N ARG A 151 4.15 6.04 -6.96
CA ARG A 151 3.74 7.36 -6.44
C ARG A 151 4.61 7.84 -5.27
N HIS A 152 5.10 6.92 -4.43
CA HIS A 152 5.83 7.24 -3.21
C HIS A 152 7.35 7.25 -3.42
N ARG A 153 7.83 6.85 -4.61
CA ARG A 153 9.26 6.79 -4.95
C ARG A 153 10.02 8.07 -4.62
N PRO A 154 9.54 9.29 -4.93
CA PRO A 154 10.27 10.52 -4.64
C PRO A 154 10.59 10.70 -3.14
N VAL A 155 9.70 10.26 -2.25
CA VAL A 155 9.91 10.36 -0.79
C VAL A 155 11.03 9.43 -0.33
N TRP A 156 11.13 8.24 -0.91
CA TRP A 156 12.17 7.26 -0.62
C TRP A 156 13.53 7.66 -1.21
N GLU A 157 13.56 8.21 -2.43
CA GLU A 157 14.77 8.77 -3.05
C GLU A 157 15.30 9.97 -2.25
N ALA A 158 14.44 10.91 -1.90
CA ALA A 158 14.84 12.06 -1.09
C ALA A 158 15.33 11.65 0.31
N ARG A 159 14.76 10.58 0.89
CA ARG A 159 15.24 10.01 2.16
C ARG A 159 16.61 9.38 1.99
N LEU A 160 16.84 8.61 0.93
CA LEU A 160 18.12 8.00 0.60
C LEU A 160 19.19 9.09 0.48
N GLU A 161 18.96 10.10 -0.37
CA GLU A 161 19.88 11.21 -0.61
C GLU A 161 20.25 11.94 0.70
N ARG A 162 19.24 12.35 1.50
CA ARG A 162 19.49 13.05 2.76
C ARG A 162 20.35 12.25 3.73
N ASN A 163 20.11 10.94 3.85
CA ASN A 163 20.90 10.12 4.77
C ASN A 163 22.30 9.82 4.21
N THR A 164 22.45 9.65 2.89
CA THR A 164 23.76 9.49 2.25
C THR A 164 24.63 10.74 2.47
N VAL A 165 24.08 11.94 2.27
CA VAL A 165 24.79 13.19 2.57
C VAL A 165 25.14 13.29 4.06
N LEU A 166 24.21 12.90 4.94
CA LEU A 166 24.45 12.90 6.39
C LEU A 166 25.63 12.00 6.79
N THR A 167 25.76 10.81 6.17
CA THR A 167 26.88 9.90 6.45
C THR A 167 28.24 10.39 5.96
N GLN A 168 28.30 11.39 5.08
CA GLN A 168 29.57 11.96 4.61
C GLN A 168 30.16 13.00 5.57
N ARG A 169 29.41 13.37 6.62
CA ARG A 169 29.87 14.32 7.62
C ARG A 169 30.88 13.68 8.59
N ASP A 170 31.98 14.38 8.82
CA ASP A 170 33.04 13.94 9.73
C ASP A 170 32.69 14.19 11.21
N ASP A 171 31.74 15.09 11.48
CA ASP A 171 31.29 15.47 12.83
C ASP A 171 30.14 14.61 13.37
N LEU A 172 29.71 13.58 12.62
CA LEU A 172 28.60 12.72 13.01
C LEU A 172 29.08 11.60 13.95
N ASP A 173 28.46 11.53 15.13
CA ASP A 173 28.71 10.46 16.10
C ASP A 173 28.30 9.07 15.56
N ALA A 174 28.79 8.03 16.21
CA ALA A 174 28.61 6.65 15.76
C ALA A 174 27.14 6.19 15.77
N GLU A 175 26.33 6.63 16.73
CA GLU A 175 24.92 6.24 16.83
C GLU A 175 24.09 6.90 15.73
N SER A 176 24.28 8.21 15.53
CA SER A 176 23.63 8.95 14.45
C SER A 176 24.02 8.42 13.07
N ARG A 177 25.29 8.02 12.90
CA ARG A 177 25.79 7.38 11.68
C ARG A 177 25.12 6.03 11.44
N ALA A 178 25.08 5.16 12.44
CA ALA A 178 24.43 3.85 12.34
C ALA A 178 22.94 3.99 12.02
N LEU A 179 22.25 4.97 12.61
CA LEU A 179 20.85 5.26 12.28
C LEU A 179 20.71 5.72 10.82
N ALA A 180 21.56 6.63 10.34
CA ALA A 180 21.53 7.10 8.96
C ALA A 180 21.77 5.95 7.97
N GLU A 181 22.74 5.08 8.25
CA GLU A 181 23.03 3.88 7.47
C GLU A 181 21.85 2.90 7.44
N ALA A 182 21.19 2.65 8.58
CA ALA A 182 19.99 1.83 8.61
C ALA A 182 18.88 2.42 7.73
N ARG A 183 18.69 3.74 7.75
CA ARG A 183 17.71 4.45 6.91
C ARG A 183 18.06 4.39 5.42
N ILE A 184 19.34 4.44 5.07
CA ILE A 184 19.82 4.20 3.69
C ILE A 184 19.40 2.80 3.25
N GLN A 185 19.71 1.77 4.04
CA GLN A 185 19.39 0.38 3.70
C GLN A 185 17.88 0.13 3.59
N GLU A 186 17.07 0.71 4.47
CA GLU A 186 15.62 0.67 4.36
C GLU A 186 15.12 1.27 3.04
N SER A 187 15.64 2.43 2.65
CA SER A 187 15.22 3.14 1.44
C SER A 187 15.64 2.37 0.18
N LEU A 188 16.87 1.86 0.15
CA LEU A 188 17.37 1.00 -0.94
C LEU A 188 16.52 -0.26 -1.10
N ARG A 189 16.08 -0.91 -0.01
CA ARG A 189 15.20 -2.09 -0.11
C ARG A 189 13.87 -1.77 -0.76
N ILE A 190 13.24 -0.65 -0.40
CA ILE A 190 11.96 -0.24 -1.00
C ILE A 190 12.14 0.11 -2.48
N LEU A 191 13.15 0.93 -2.82
CA LEU A 191 13.42 1.30 -4.21
C LEU A 191 13.75 0.08 -5.07
N ALA A 192 14.58 -0.84 -4.58
CA ALA A 192 14.89 -2.08 -5.29
C ALA A 192 13.66 -2.98 -5.49
N GLN A 193 12.70 -2.99 -4.56
CA GLN A 193 11.44 -3.71 -4.75
C GLN A 193 10.59 -3.08 -5.86
N LEU A 194 10.49 -1.75 -5.89
CA LEU A 194 9.80 -1.03 -6.96
C LEU A 194 10.50 -1.27 -8.32
N ASP A 195 11.83 -1.30 -8.35
CA ASP A 195 12.62 -1.52 -9.57
C ASP A 195 12.55 -2.97 -10.07
N LYS A 196 12.44 -3.96 -9.18
CA LYS A 196 12.22 -5.36 -9.60
C LYS A 196 10.92 -5.53 -10.39
N GLY A 197 9.87 -4.79 -10.00
CA GLY A 197 8.66 -4.74 -10.80
C GLY A 197 8.91 -4.28 -12.25
N ASN A 198 9.85 -3.34 -12.47
CA ASN A 198 10.18 -2.86 -13.83
C ASN A 198 10.86 -3.94 -14.69
N ALA A 199 11.62 -4.87 -14.09
CA ALA A 199 12.38 -5.89 -14.83
C ALA A 199 11.48 -7.02 -15.36
N ASP A 200 10.43 -7.37 -14.62
CA ASP A 200 9.46 -8.41 -15.02
C ASP A 200 8.44 -7.88 -16.05
N GLY A 201 8.22 -6.57 -16.13
CA GLY A 201 7.35 -5.92 -17.12
C GLY A 201 7.95 -5.69 -18.52
N VAL A 202 9.24 -6.02 -18.72
CA VAL A 202 9.95 -5.89 -20.03
C VAL A 202 9.99 -7.24 -20.77
N ARG A 203 9.39 -8.30 -20.21
CA ARG A 203 9.19 -9.59 -20.88
C ARG A 203 7.70 -9.83 -21.10
N ASP A 204 7.15 -9.21 -22.15
CA ASP A 204 6.19 -9.79 -23.12
C ASP A 204 5.74 -8.72 -24.13
#